data_AF-A0A8K1FJS2-F1
#
_entry.id   AF-A0A8K1FJS2-F1
#
_cell.length_a   1.000
_cell.length_b   1.000
_cell.length_c   1.000
_cell.angle_alpha   90.00
_cell.angle_beta   90.00
_cell.angle_gamma   90.00
#
_symmetry.space_group_name_H-M   'P 1'
#
loop_
_entity.id
_entity.type
_entity.pdbx_description
1 polymer ?
#
loop_
_entity_poly.entity_id
_entity_poly.type
_entity_poly.pdbx_seq_one_letter_code
_entity_poly.pdbx_strand_id
1 'polypeptide(L)'
;MNQPHLKPTYFDLPIRAELTRLDRKPKTPMGKMPILEVDGTPYTQSMAIVRYAGCLSGLYPADPLDALKVDSVLETLVEALNKYVDIHFDENNQQEKTK
;
A
#
# COMPACT_ATOMS: atom_id res chain seq x y z
N MET A 1 7.21 -26.43 10.84
CA MET A 1 7.17 -25.29 9.90
C MET A 1 6.59 -24.10 10.65
N ASN A 2 7.41 -23.10 10.95
CA ASN A 2 6.99 -21.90 11.68
C ASN A 2 6.31 -20.98 10.66
N GLN A 3 5.01 -20.70 10.83
CA GLN A 3 4.34 -19.71 9.98
C GLN A 3 4.74 -18.31 10.46
N PRO A 4 5.17 -17.40 9.56
CA PRO A 4 5.47 -16.04 9.96
C PRO A 4 4.18 -15.36 10.45
N HIS A 5 4.24 -14.76 11.64
CA HIS A 5 3.10 -14.06 12.22
C HIS A 5 2.94 -12.70 11.54
N LEU A 6 1.99 -12.61 10.59
CA LEU A 6 1.64 -11.36 9.93
C LEU A 6 0.76 -10.50 10.84
N LYS A 7 1.23 -9.30 11.19
CA LYS A 7 0.42 -8.33 11.94
C LYS A 7 0.27 -7.05 11.13
N PRO A 8 -0.92 -6.79 10.55
CA PRO A 8 -1.23 -5.48 9.97
C PRO A 8 -1.21 -4.45 11.09
N THR A 9 -0.21 -3.57 11.11
CA THR A 9 -0.04 -2.60 12.19
C THR A 9 -0.81 -1.30 11.97
N TYR A 10 -1.33 -1.05 10.76
CA TYR A 10 -2.12 0.15 10.47
C TYR A 10 -3.06 -0.01 9.26
N PHE A 11 -4.36 0.17 9.48
CA PHE A 11 -5.38 0.31 8.44
C PHE A 11 -6.20 1.57 8.74
N ASP A 12 -6.40 2.40 7.72
CA ASP A 12 -6.97 3.74 7.87
C ASP A 12 -8.48 3.67 8.16
N LEU A 13 -8.87 3.83 9.43
CA LEU A 13 -10.26 4.04 9.82
C LEU A 13 -10.51 5.57 9.91
N PRO A 14 -11.51 6.12 9.20
CA PRO A 14 -11.62 7.56 8.92
C PRO A 14 -11.79 8.46 10.17
N ILE A 15 -12.04 7.91 11.35
CA ILE A 15 -12.29 8.67 12.59
C ILE A 15 -11.05 8.70 13.52
N ARG A 16 -10.03 7.86 13.28
CA ARG A 16 -8.77 7.81 14.08
C ARG A 16 -7.53 8.32 13.32
N ALA A 17 -7.73 8.71 12.08
CA ALA A 17 -6.72 9.08 11.09
C ALA A 17 -5.85 10.29 11.48
N GLU A 18 -6.44 11.36 12.02
CA GLU A 18 -5.73 12.65 12.12
C GLU A 18 -4.71 12.71 13.26
N LEU A 19 -5.05 12.17 14.44
CA LEU A 19 -4.16 12.19 15.60
C LEU A 19 -3.00 11.17 15.50
N THR A 20 -3.15 10.09 14.72
CA THR A 20 -2.13 9.02 14.64
C THR A 20 -1.15 9.16 13.48
N ARG A 21 -1.48 9.97 12.46
CA ARG A 21 -0.63 10.18 11.27
C ARG A 21 0.62 11.00 11.56
N LEU A 22 0.52 12.04 12.39
CA LEU A 22 1.66 12.95 12.69
C LEU A 22 2.70 12.30 13.61
N ASP A 23 2.27 11.54 14.62
CA ASP A 23 3.16 10.90 15.59
C ASP A 23 3.96 9.71 15.02
N ARG A 24 3.50 9.13 13.90
CA ARG A 24 4.11 7.90 13.33
C ARG A 24 5.03 8.14 12.13
N LYS A 25 4.99 9.30 11.46
CA LYS A 25 5.91 9.64 10.36
C LYS A 25 7.39 9.32 10.67
N PRO A 26 7.93 9.65 11.86
CA PRO A 26 9.33 9.34 12.19
C PRO A 26 9.64 7.85 12.33
N LYS A 27 8.62 7.02 12.56
CA LYS A 27 8.74 5.57 12.79
C LYS A 27 8.42 4.74 11.55
N THR A 28 8.07 5.38 10.44
CA THR A 28 7.72 4.70 9.19
C THR A 28 8.96 4.56 8.30
N PRO A 29 9.25 3.37 7.76
CA PRO A 29 10.27 3.23 6.73
C PRO A 29 9.96 4.18 5.57
N MET A 30 10.92 5.04 5.22
CA MET A 30 10.81 6.04 4.16
C MET A 30 9.74 7.13 4.38
N GLY A 31 9.17 7.29 5.58
CA GLY A 31 8.15 8.32 5.82
C GLY A 31 6.80 8.03 5.14
N LYS A 32 6.59 6.80 4.67
CA LYS A 32 5.42 6.39 3.87
C LYS A 32 4.58 5.33 4.58
N MET A 33 3.30 5.28 4.22
CA MET A 33 2.35 4.23 4.60
C MET A 33 1.76 3.61 3.32
N PRO A 34 1.19 2.39 3.37
CA PRO A 34 1.02 1.48 4.53
C PRO A 34 2.32 0.85 5.04
N ILE A 35 2.27 0.30 6.26
CA ILE A 35 3.37 -0.46 6.90
C ILE A 35 2.91 -1.89 7.18
N LEU A 36 3.74 -2.87 6.85
CA LEU A 36 3.64 -4.25 7.31
C LEU A 36 4.84 -4.56 8.21
N GLU A 37 4.60 -5.14 9.38
CA GLU A 37 5.67 -5.63 10.25
C GLU A 37 5.81 -7.15 10.11
N VAL A 38 7.02 -7.60 9.81
CA VAL A 38 7.39 -9.03 9.70
C VAL A 38 8.55 -9.26 10.65
N ASP A 39 8.35 -10.10 11.66
CA ASP A 39 9.36 -10.46 12.67
C ASP A 39 10.04 -9.23 13.31
N GLY A 40 9.24 -8.21 13.65
CA GLY A 40 9.73 -6.96 14.25
C GLY A 40 10.38 -5.98 13.27
N THR A 41 10.48 -6.33 11.99
CA THR A 41 11.01 -5.46 10.93
C THR A 41 9.88 -4.79 10.15
N PRO A 42 9.82 -3.44 10.10
CA PRO A 42 8.81 -2.72 9.35
C PRO A 42 9.16 -2.58 7.86
N TYR A 43 8.19 -2.85 6.99
CA TYR A 43 8.25 -2.71 5.54
C TYR A 43 7.15 -1.78 5.04
N THR A 44 7.40 -1.05 3.95
CA THR A 44 6.43 -0.16 3.30
C THR A 44 6.32 -0.47 1.81
N GLN A 45 5.45 0.27 1.11
CA GLN A 45 5.01 0.03 -0.28
C GLN A 45 3.90 -1.02 -0.38
N SER A 46 2.70 -0.55 -0.73
CA SER A 46 1.49 -1.38 -0.82
C SER A 46 1.67 -2.57 -1.76
N MET A 47 2.26 -2.39 -2.94
CA MET A 47 2.45 -3.47 -3.91
C MET A 47 3.44 -4.54 -3.44
N ALA A 48 4.52 -4.14 -2.75
CA ALA A 48 5.46 -5.10 -2.17
C ALA A 48 4.80 -5.94 -1.08
N ILE A 49 3.98 -5.31 -0.24
CA ILE A 49 3.20 -5.97 0.82
C ILE A 49 2.19 -6.97 0.24
N VAL A 50 1.47 -6.58 -0.82
CA VAL A 50 0.49 -7.45 -1.49
C VAL A 50 1.16 -8.67 -2.11
N ARG A 51 2.28 -8.50 -2.83
CA ARG A 51 3.05 -9.62 -3.39
C ARG A 51 3.53 -10.57 -2.29
N TYR A 52 4.07 -10.03 -1.20
CA TYR A 52 4.52 -10.84 -0.07
C TYR A 52 3.37 -11.65 0.56
N ALA A 53 2.21 -11.05 0.77
CA ALA A 53 1.02 -11.76 1.25
C ALA A 53 0.53 -12.83 0.25
N GLY A 54 0.61 -12.54 -1.05
CA GLY A 54 0.32 -13.49 -2.13
C GLY A 54 1.26 -14.70 -2.10
N CYS A 55 2.57 -14.49 -1.90
CA CYS A 55 3.55 -15.56 -1.77
C CYS A 55 3.25 -16.46 -0.56
N LEU A 56 2.93 -15.87 0.60
CA LEU A 56 2.64 -16.63 1.82
C LEU A 56 1.34 -17.44 1.74
N SER A 57 0.36 -16.96 0.97
CA SER A 57 -0.92 -17.63 0.78
C SER A 57 -0.93 -18.63 -0.38
N GLY A 58 0.16 -18.72 -1.16
CA GLY A 58 0.22 -19.53 -2.38
C GLY A 58 -0.61 -18.99 -3.54
N LEU A 59 -1.04 -17.72 -3.46
CA LEU A 59 -1.81 -17.03 -4.51
C LEU A 59 -0.91 -16.30 -5.51
N TYR A 60 0.36 -16.06 -5.15
CA TYR A 60 1.35 -15.54 -6.08
C TYR A 60 2.11 -16.70 -6.74
N PRO A 61 2.16 -16.75 -8.09
CA PRO A 61 2.79 -17.86 -8.80
C PRO A 61 4.31 -17.87 -8.60
N ALA A 62 4.88 -19.08 -8.55
CA ALA A 62 6.33 -19.28 -8.46
C ALA A 62 7.02 -19.25 -9.84
N ASP A 63 6.27 -19.54 -10.92
CA ASP A 63 6.79 -19.45 -12.28
C ASP A 63 6.99 -17.98 -12.68
N PRO A 64 8.18 -17.58 -13.17
CA PRO A 64 8.47 -16.20 -13.52
C PRO A 64 7.56 -15.59 -14.59
N LEU A 65 7.09 -16.39 -15.57
CA LEU A 65 6.22 -15.88 -16.64
C LEU A 65 4.81 -15.63 -16.13
N ASP A 66 4.31 -16.47 -15.23
CA ASP A 66 3.01 -16.25 -14.61
C ASP A 66 3.06 -15.11 -13.57
N ALA A 67 4.17 -14.97 -12.83
CA ALA A 67 4.41 -13.82 -11.96
C ALA A 67 4.41 -12.51 -12.75
N LEU A 68 5.05 -12.49 -13.92
CA LEU A 68 5.04 -11.33 -14.80
C LEU A 68 3.63 -10.91 -15.23
N LYS A 69 2.73 -11.89 -15.47
CA LYS A 69 1.33 -11.59 -15.81
C LYS A 69 0.57 -11.00 -14.62
N VAL A 70 0.83 -11.48 -13.41
CA VAL A 70 0.24 -10.89 -12.19
C VAL A 70 0.74 -9.47 -12.00
N ASP A 71 2.05 -9.27 -12.16
CA ASP A 71 2.68 -7.97 -12.00
C ASP A 71 2.17 -6.95 -13.03
N SER A 72 1.99 -7.35 -14.28
CA SER A 72 1.44 -6.43 -15.29
C SER A 72 0.04 -5.93 -14.95
N VAL A 73 -0.81 -6.79 -14.39
CA VAL A 73 -2.16 -6.41 -13.92
C VAL A 73 -2.07 -5.50 -12.69
N LEU A 74 -1.21 -5.82 -11.73
CA LEU A 74 -1.00 -4.99 -10.53
C LEU A 74 -0.49 -3.59 -10.90
N GLU A 75 0.48 -3.48 -11.81
CA GLU A 75 1.00 -2.18 -12.24
C GLU A 75 -0.04 -1.39 -13.04
N THR A 76 -0.83 -2.05 -13.89
CA THR A 76 -1.96 -1.40 -14.60
C THR A 76 -2.96 -0.78 -13.62
N LEU A 77 -3.25 -1.48 -12.52
CA LEU A 77 -4.11 -0.96 -11.45
C LEU A 77 -3.48 0.27 -10.77
N VAL A 78 -2.18 0.23 -10.49
CA VAL A 78 -1.46 1.36 -9.88
C VAL A 78 -1.49 2.58 -10.78
N GLU A 79 -1.26 2.43 -12.09
CA GLU A 79 -1.36 3.53 -13.05
C GLU A 79 -2.76 4.15 -13.08
N ALA A 80 -3.81 3.32 -13.06
CA ALA A 80 -5.19 3.79 -13.03
C ALA A 80 -5.50 4.53 -11.72
N LEU A 81 -5.05 4.00 -10.58
CA LEU A 81 -5.21 4.64 -9.27
C LEU A 81 -4.45 5.97 -9.20
N ASN A 82 -3.24 6.05 -9.73
CA ASN A 82 -2.48 7.29 -9.76
C ASN A 82 -3.20 8.37 -10.58
N LYS A 83 -3.71 8.03 -11.77
CA LYS A 83 -4.54 8.97 -12.56
C LYS A 83 -5.79 9.42 -11.81
N TYR A 84 -6.45 8.50 -11.11
CA TYR A 84 -7.61 8.83 -10.30
C TYR A 84 -7.23 9.79 -9.16
N VAL A 85 -6.13 9.52 -8.46
CA VAL A 85 -5.60 10.38 -7.40
C VAL A 85 -5.25 11.75 -7.95
N ASP A 86 -4.55 11.83 -9.08
CA ASP A 86 -4.21 13.08 -9.72
C ASP A 86 -5.47 13.91 -10.02
N ILE A 87 -6.49 13.30 -10.64
CA ILE A 87 -7.76 14.00 -10.95
C ILE A 87 -8.49 14.46 -9.68
N HIS A 88 -8.52 13.61 -8.64
CA HIS A 88 -9.28 13.87 -7.42
C HIS A 88 -8.61 14.91 -6.50
N PHE A 89 -7.28 14.93 -6.49
CA PHE A 89 -6.47 15.79 -5.64
C PHE A 89 -5.79 16.94 -6.38
N ASP A 90 -6.08 17.16 -7.67
CA ASP A 90 -5.64 18.34 -8.41
C ASP A 90 -6.20 19.61 -7.73
N GLU A 91 -5.29 20.40 -7.15
CA GLU A 91 -5.62 21.65 -6.45
C GLU A 91 -6.27 22.69 -7.40
N ASN A 92 -6.06 22.57 -8.71
CA ASN A 92 -6.63 23.48 -9.71
C ASN A 92 -8.14 23.26 -9.94
N ASN A 93 -8.67 22.06 -9.65
CA ASN A 93 -10.12 21.76 -9.77
C ASN A 93 -10.94 22.25 -8.57
N GLN A 94 -10.30 22.67 -7.47
CA GLN A 94 -11.00 23.17 -6.28
C GLN A 94 -11.43 24.64 -6.43
N GLN A 95 -10.78 25.41 -7.31
CA GLN A 95 -11.11 26.83 -7.54
C GLN A 95 -12.42 27.03 -8.34
N GLU A 96 -12.82 26.07 -9.17
CA GLU A 96 -14.08 26.16 -9.93
C GLU A 96 -15.34 25.84 -9.10
N LYS A 97 -15.21 25.14 -7.97
CA LYS A 97 -16.37 24.79 -7.11
C LYS A 97 -16.78 25.90 -6.14
N THR A 98 -16.10 27.04 -6.13
CA THR A 98 -16.37 28.17 -5.21
C THR A 98 -16.79 29.46 -5.94
N LYS A 99 -17.23 29.36 -7.20
CA LYS A 99 -17.85 30.48 -7.93
C LYS A 99 -19.31 30.18 -8.25
#